data_AF-A0A9D1D056-F1
#
_entry.id   AF-A0A9D1D056-F1
#
_cell.length_a   1.000
_cell.length_b   1.000
_cell.length_c   1.000
_cell.angle_alpha   90.00
_cell.angle_beta   90.00
_cell.angle_gamma   90.00
#
_symmetry.space_group_name_H-M   'P 1'
#
loop_
_entity.id
_entity.type
_entity.pdbx_description
1 polymer ?
#
loop_
_entity_poly.entity_id
_entity_poly.type
_entity_poly.pdbx_seq_one_letter_code
_entity_poly.pdbx_strand_id
1 'polypeptide(L)'
;MNKLLPKVEELDSINDSRLTFSETPLIKEFDLLDFKSKLQVINDIVRETMIFDKHPDPSNEIETLIGDTYTASLASIDYLKSIGLGTNYRCVIAQKRKFDPTDLPTTHIVILVDDDKGNTYQFDCSPMVGYKCGKVEAIAKEKFYENYVEIKDDIAILVNEIRKLTFQIKNGNYDDKLIHRFSQILKEAKSYEILSGFRFEGYMLLSKISKDKIEQFKFLETANLCNPYFKNVDSILYRNKLLENQISFWREELQDLIPIDQDYERQLELAQSIVQSLKILNPSYERYLNIDGKNIEFSYISPRLFYELGLNVVLLKPSSFKLGVTATIKERFLDKGAGSIAEYYSNIGQPTELTGIKPMRMFHPHGYKYERSMTGPCYAFLIKEDAQTLLVKKRALRKELGKNIVNHNVMWYDGEEIVWDPIITNLVHTTDDACEASMHYLSAYPEYQLMTRFMYPNPRLRKVVKR
;
A
#
# COMPACT_ATOMS: atom_id res chain seq x y z
N MET A 1 0.87 -19.07 -14.23
CA MET A 1 1.22 -18.32 -13.00
C MET A 1 2.28 -17.29 -13.34
N ASN A 2 2.08 -16.02 -12.97
CA ASN A 2 3.05 -14.95 -13.23
C ASN A 2 4.40 -15.25 -12.55
N LYS A 3 5.51 -14.97 -13.23
CA LYS A 3 6.89 -15.25 -12.79
C LYS A 3 7.33 -14.54 -11.51
N LEU A 4 6.60 -13.50 -11.09
CA LEU A 4 6.85 -12.72 -9.88
C LEU A 4 6.17 -13.33 -8.65
N LEU A 5 5.23 -14.25 -8.82
CA LEU A 5 4.69 -15.04 -7.72
C LEU A 5 5.62 -16.26 -7.52
N PRO A 6 6.31 -16.36 -6.37
CA PRO A 6 7.21 -17.47 -6.07
C PRO A 6 6.45 -18.79 -5.92
N LYS A 7 7.16 -19.91 -6.00
CA LYS A 7 6.64 -21.19 -5.50
C LYS A 7 6.88 -21.31 -4.01
N VAL A 8 6.15 -22.23 -3.35
CA VAL A 8 6.29 -22.46 -1.90
C VAL A 8 7.72 -22.87 -1.53
N GLU A 9 8.41 -23.63 -2.38
CA GLU A 9 9.79 -24.06 -2.12
C GLU A 9 10.82 -22.93 -2.24
N GLU A 10 10.42 -21.76 -2.72
CA GLU A 10 11.25 -20.55 -2.77
C GLU A 10 11.03 -19.65 -1.55
N LEU A 11 10.14 -20.03 -0.61
CA LEU A 11 9.83 -19.27 0.59
C LEU A 11 10.72 -19.72 1.75
N ASP A 12 11.69 -18.88 2.10
CA ASP A 12 12.57 -19.12 3.25
C ASP A 12 12.06 -18.40 4.49
N SER A 13 12.07 -19.11 5.64
CA SER A 13 11.69 -18.53 6.92
C SER A 13 12.68 -17.46 7.40
N ILE A 14 12.17 -16.40 8.01
CA ILE A 14 12.97 -15.31 8.58
C ILE A 14 12.86 -15.38 10.11
N ASN A 15 13.92 -15.86 10.76
CA ASN A 15 13.97 -16.05 12.22
C ASN A 15 15.10 -15.26 12.92
N ASP A 16 15.93 -14.54 12.15
CA ASP A 16 16.97 -13.68 12.70
C ASP A 16 16.39 -12.32 13.10
N SER A 17 16.37 -12.03 14.40
CA SER A 17 15.83 -10.80 14.99
C SER A 17 16.53 -9.51 14.54
N ARG A 18 17.65 -9.63 13.82
CA ARG A 18 18.40 -8.48 13.27
C ARG A 18 17.92 -8.06 11.89
N LEU A 19 17.15 -8.90 11.20
CA LEU A 19 16.67 -8.63 9.86
C LEU A 19 15.48 -7.68 9.89
N THR A 20 15.40 -6.80 8.89
CA THR A 20 14.32 -5.82 8.72
C THR A 20 12.93 -6.44 8.89
N PHE A 21 12.71 -7.63 8.32
CA PHE A 21 11.42 -8.34 8.30
C PHE A 21 11.33 -9.46 9.34
N SER A 22 12.01 -9.33 10.49
CA SER A 22 12.07 -10.40 11.50
C SER A 22 10.75 -10.71 12.21
N GLU A 23 9.74 -9.86 12.07
CA GLU A 23 8.40 -10.02 12.66
C GLU A 23 7.35 -10.40 11.61
N THR A 24 7.79 -10.95 10.49
CA THR A 24 6.92 -11.51 9.45
C THR A 24 6.14 -12.74 9.95
N PRO A 25 5.00 -13.13 9.34
CA PRO A 25 4.32 -14.38 9.66
C PRO A 25 5.16 -15.63 9.38
N LEU A 26 6.12 -15.60 8.45
CA LEU A 26 6.96 -16.75 8.08
C LEU A 26 8.22 -16.88 8.95
N ILE A 27 8.05 -17.13 10.24
CA ILE A 27 9.16 -17.37 11.20
C ILE A 27 9.68 -18.82 11.23
N LYS A 28 8.98 -19.74 10.54
CA LYS A 28 9.29 -21.16 10.40
C LYS A 28 8.89 -21.63 9.00
N GLU A 29 9.21 -22.87 8.65
CA GLU A 29 8.84 -23.45 7.35
C GLU A 29 7.35 -23.26 7.05
N PHE A 30 7.04 -22.93 5.79
CA PHE A 30 5.68 -22.57 5.37
C PHE A 30 4.67 -23.66 5.76
N ASP A 31 4.99 -24.93 5.56
CA ASP A 31 4.11 -26.06 5.85
C ASP A 31 3.76 -26.19 7.34
N LEU A 32 4.62 -25.68 8.23
CA LEU A 32 4.44 -25.70 9.67
C LEU A 32 3.61 -24.50 10.19
N LEU A 33 3.32 -23.51 9.36
CA LEU A 33 2.43 -22.39 9.71
C LEU A 33 0.98 -22.85 9.85
N ASP A 34 0.22 -22.14 10.71
CA ASP A 34 -1.23 -22.31 10.72
C ASP A 34 -1.86 -21.73 9.44
N PHE A 35 -3.12 -22.10 9.18
CA PHE A 35 -3.81 -21.71 7.96
C PHE A 35 -3.89 -20.19 7.77
N LYS A 36 -4.13 -19.43 8.85
CA LYS A 36 -4.21 -17.97 8.80
C LYS A 36 -2.87 -17.36 8.42
N SER A 37 -1.78 -17.80 9.05
CA SER A 37 -0.43 -17.34 8.74
C SER A 37 -0.01 -17.69 7.32
N LYS A 38 -0.37 -18.89 6.82
CA LYS A 38 -0.15 -19.26 5.41
C LYS A 38 -0.86 -18.29 4.47
N LEU A 39 -2.14 -18.03 4.72
CA LEU A 39 -2.91 -17.05 3.94
C LEU A 39 -2.28 -15.65 4.02
N GLN A 40 -1.83 -15.21 5.20
CA GLN A 40 -1.19 -13.90 5.37
C GLN A 40 0.08 -13.77 4.51
N VAL A 41 0.96 -14.79 4.50
CA VAL A 41 2.17 -14.80 3.65
C VAL A 41 1.81 -14.69 2.17
N ILE A 42 0.79 -15.42 1.71
CA ILE A 42 0.33 -15.35 0.32
C ILE A 42 -0.23 -13.96 0.00
N ASN A 43 -0.96 -13.36 0.95
CA ASN A 43 -1.52 -12.02 0.78
C ASN A 43 -0.43 -10.97 0.62
N ASP A 44 0.59 -11.02 1.48
CA ASP A 44 1.75 -10.12 1.44
C ASP A 44 2.41 -10.19 0.06
N ILE A 45 2.74 -11.41 -0.39
CA ILE A 45 3.39 -11.65 -1.69
C ILE A 45 2.57 -11.09 -2.85
N VAL A 46 1.26 -11.33 -2.91
CA VAL A 46 0.43 -10.83 -4.02
C VAL A 46 0.41 -9.30 -4.01
N ARG A 47 0.17 -8.68 -2.85
CA ARG A 47 0.10 -7.22 -2.72
C ARG A 47 1.41 -6.56 -3.14
N GLU A 48 2.55 -7.12 -2.75
CA GLU A 48 3.87 -6.62 -3.16
C GLU A 48 4.11 -6.71 -4.67
N THR A 49 3.51 -7.72 -5.32
CA THR A 49 3.68 -8.04 -6.75
C THR A 49 2.75 -7.26 -7.66
N MET A 50 1.75 -6.58 -7.12
CA MET A 50 0.81 -5.82 -7.93
C MET A 50 1.32 -4.39 -8.17
N ILE A 51 1.00 -3.85 -9.35
CA ILE A 51 1.01 -2.40 -9.58
C ILE A 51 -0.45 -1.97 -9.66
N PHE A 52 -0.85 -0.99 -8.83
CA PHE A 52 -2.23 -0.53 -8.85
C PHE A 52 -2.55 0.23 -10.14
N ASP A 53 -3.64 -0.19 -10.78
CA ASP A 53 -4.32 0.59 -11.81
C ASP A 53 -5.82 0.54 -11.50
N LYS A 54 -6.47 1.71 -11.45
CA LYS A 54 -7.91 1.81 -11.20
C LYS A 54 -8.73 1.28 -12.38
N HIS A 55 -8.18 1.34 -13.59
CA HIS A 55 -8.86 0.95 -14.82
C HIS A 55 -7.96 0.02 -15.65
N PRO A 56 -7.66 -1.19 -15.12
CA PRO A 56 -6.75 -2.11 -15.79
C PRO A 56 -7.30 -2.62 -17.12
N ASP A 57 -6.41 -3.15 -17.95
CA ASP A 57 -6.76 -3.89 -19.17
C ASP A 57 -7.23 -5.31 -18.82
N PRO A 58 -8.53 -5.64 -18.90
CA PRO A 58 -9.01 -6.95 -18.50
C PRO A 58 -8.52 -8.08 -19.42
N SER A 59 -7.92 -7.76 -20.57
CA SER A 59 -7.37 -8.76 -21.49
C SER A 59 -6.04 -9.36 -21.02
N ASN A 60 -5.28 -8.67 -20.17
CA ASN A 60 -3.95 -9.09 -19.74
C ASN A 60 -3.66 -8.89 -18.24
N GLU A 61 -4.55 -8.26 -17.47
CA GLU A 61 -4.32 -7.87 -16.07
C GLU A 61 -3.87 -9.01 -15.14
N ILE A 62 -4.31 -10.25 -15.37
CA ILE A 62 -3.91 -11.42 -14.58
C ILE A 62 -2.48 -11.85 -14.93
N GLU A 63 -2.11 -11.74 -16.20
CA GLU A 63 -0.75 -12.02 -16.64
C GLU A 63 0.20 -10.91 -16.22
N THR A 64 -0.20 -9.64 -16.35
CA THR A 64 0.64 -8.48 -16.04
C THR A 64 0.67 -8.17 -14.55
N LEU A 65 -0.34 -8.59 -13.78
CA LEU A 65 -0.55 -8.21 -12.37
C LEU A 65 -0.53 -6.68 -12.19
N ILE A 66 -1.10 -5.96 -13.16
CA ILE A 66 -1.35 -4.52 -13.10
C ILE A 66 -2.87 -4.35 -13.02
N GLY A 67 -3.37 -3.84 -11.90
CA GLY A 67 -4.81 -3.63 -11.77
C GLY A 67 -5.32 -3.34 -10.38
N ASP A 68 -6.61 -3.63 -10.19
CA ASP A 68 -7.41 -3.22 -9.06
C ASP A 68 -7.58 -4.36 -8.04
N THR A 69 -8.51 -4.18 -7.10
CA THR A 69 -8.82 -5.18 -6.07
C THR A 69 -9.44 -6.46 -6.65
N TYR A 70 -10.10 -6.40 -7.80
CA TYR A 70 -10.62 -7.58 -8.49
C TYR A 70 -9.51 -8.35 -9.17
N THR A 71 -8.59 -7.67 -9.87
CA THR A 71 -7.39 -8.28 -10.45
C THR A 71 -6.58 -9.02 -9.38
N ALA A 72 -6.31 -8.35 -8.25
CA ALA A 72 -5.58 -8.94 -7.13
C ALA A 72 -6.32 -10.15 -6.54
N SER A 73 -7.65 -10.09 -6.49
CA SER A 73 -8.47 -11.19 -5.95
C SER A 73 -8.43 -12.43 -6.85
N LEU A 74 -8.56 -12.24 -8.17
CA LEU A 74 -8.42 -13.33 -9.12
C LEU A 74 -7.01 -13.95 -9.09
N ALA A 75 -5.98 -13.10 -9.09
CA ALA A 75 -4.58 -13.55 -9.01
C ALA A 75 -4.28 -14.34 -7.72
N SER A 76 -4.80 -13.88 -6.58
CA SER A 76 -4.65 -14.56 -5.30
C SER A 76 -5.37 -15.92 -5.29
N ILE A 77 -6.60 -15.99 -5.83
CA ILE A 77 -7.33 -17.27 -5.95
C ILE A 77 -6.54 -18.27 -6.81
N ASP A 78 -6.02 -17.83 -7.95
CA ASP A 78 -5.22 -18.68 -8.82
C ASP A 78 -3.92 -19.15 -8.14
N TYR A 79 -3.29 -18.29 -7.35
CA TYR A 79 -2.10 -18.65 -6.59
C TYR A 79 -2.41 -19.63 -5.45
N LEU A 80 -3.49 -19.42 -4.71
CA LEU A 80 -3.94 -20.34 -3.66
C LEU A 80 -4.25 -21.74 -4.23
N LYS A 81 -4.93 -21.80 -5.37
CA LYS A 81 -5.21 -23.05 -6.08
C LYS A 81 -3.93 -23.76 -6.53
N SER A 82 -2.94 -23.01 -7.06
CA SER A 82 -1.71 -23.61 -7.57
C SER A 82 -0.84 -24.25 -6.48
N ILE A 83 -0.93 -23.74 -5.24
CA ILE A 83 -0.22 -24.29 -4.08
C ILE A 83 -1.08 -25.23 -3.23
N GLY A 84 -2.35 -25.44 -3.60
CA GLY A 84 -3.29 -26.30 -2.86
C GLY A 84 -3.65 -25.80 -1.45
N LEU A 85 -3.68 -24.48 -1.24
CA LEU A 85 -4.01 -23.90 0.07
C LEU A 85 -5.49 -23.55 0.16
N GLY A 86 -6.23 -24.22 1.05
CA GLY A 86 -7.64 -23.95 1.32
C GLY A 86 -8.59 -24.58 0.30
N THR A 87 -9.88 -24.30 0.45
CA THR A 87 -10.93 -24.74 -0.47
C THR A 87 -12.00 -23.65 -0.63
N ASN A 88 -12.99 -23.87 -1.51
CA ASN A 88 -14.15 -22.97 -1.69
C ASN A 88 -13.79 -21.49 -1.84
N TYR A 89 -12.91 -21.20 -2.80
CA TYR A 89 -12.43 -19.87 -3.13
C TYR A 89 -13.55 -19.02 -3.75
N ARG A 90 -13.91 -17.93 -3.10
CA ARG A 90 -14.99 -17.03 -3.55
C ARG A 90 -14.47 -15.61 -3.67
N CYS A 91 -14.58 -15.04 -4.87
CA CYS A 91 -14.35 -13.61 -5.09
C CYS A 91 -15.64 -12.86 -4.75
N VAL A 92 -15.59 -11.88 -3.85
CA VAL A 92 -16.80 -11.22 -3.33
C VAL A 92 -16.69 -9.70 -3.35
N ILE A 93 -17.78 -9.02 -3.70
CA ILE A 93 -17.94 -7.58 -3.47
C ILE A 93 -18.24 -7.40 -1.98
N ALA A 94 -17.37 -6.66 -1.29
CA ALA A 94 -17.48 -6.41 0.15
C ALA A 94 -18.16 -5.06 0.40
N GLN A 95 -19.29 -5.08 1.10
CA GLN A 95 -20.09 -3.90 1.40
C GLN A 95 -20.08 -3.54 2.87
N LYS A 96 -20.17 -2.21 3.09
CA LYS A 96 -20.42 -1.58 4.38
C LYS A 96 -19.35 -1.94 5.41
N ARG A 97 -18.36 -1.06 5.56
CA ARG A 97 -17.53 -1.06 6.77
C ARG A 97 -18.44 -0.84 7.97
N LYS A 98 -18.02 -1.27 9.17
CA LYS A 98 -18.83 -1.18 10.40
C LYS A 98 -19.43 0.21 10.71
N PHE A 99 -18.87 1.27 10.13
CA PHE A 99 -19.23 2.66 10.34
C PHE A 99 -19.71 3.36 9.06
N ASP A 100 -19.83 2.63 7.94
CA ASP A 100 -20.41 3.17 6.72
C ASP A 100 -21.93 3.24 6.84
N PRO A 101 -22.57 4.27 6.26
CA PRO A 101 -24.01 4.26 6.04
C PRO A 101 -24.45 3.03 5.24
N THR A 102 -25.66 2.53 5.52
CA THR A 102 -26.18 1.28 4.94
C THR A 102 -26.17 1.25 3.41
N ASP A 103 -26.48 2.37 2.77
CA ASP A 103 -26.68 2.42 1.32
C ASP A 103 -25.44 2.96 0.56
N LEU A 104 -24.27 3.01 1.21
CA LEU A 104 -23.06 3.53 0.58
C LEU A 104 -22.53 2.50 -0.44
N PRO A 105 -22.50 2.81 -1.75
CA PRO A 105 -22.05 1.86 -2.75
C PRO A 105 -20.52 1.70 -2.72
N THR A 106 -20.05 0.59 -3.25
CA THR A 106 -18.63 0.20 -3.25
C THR A 106 -18.30 -0.60 -4.50
N THR A 107 -17.02 -0.60 -4.87
CA THR A 107 -16.41 -1.49 -5.87
C THR A 107 -15.33 -2.37 -5.26
N HIS A 108 -15.22 -2.35 -3.91
CA HIS A 108 -14.19 -3.09 -3.18
C HIS A 108 -14.44 -4.59 -3.23
N ILE A 109 -13.40 -5.35 -3.55
CA ILE A 109 -13.47 -6.78 -3.74
C ILE A 109 -12.41 -7.44 -2.87
N VAL A 110 -12.83 -8.53 -2.21
CA VAL A 110 -11.98 -9.36 -1.35
C VAL A 110 -12.24 -10.83 -1.67
N ILE A 111 -11.51 -11.73 -1.00
CA ILE A 111 -11.69 -13.16 -1.17
C ILE A 111 -12.19 -13.78 0.12
N LEU A 112 -13.07 -14.77 -0.01
CA LEU A 112 -13.37 -15.72 1.05
C LEU A 112 -12.78 -17.08 0.71
N VAL A 113 -12.11 -17.71 1.68
CA VAL A 113 -11.47 -19.02 1.54
C VAL A 113 -11.79 -19.87 2.76
N ASP A 114 -12.11 -21.14 2.55
CA ASP A 114 -12.39 -22.07 3.64
C ASP A 114 -11.17 -22.92 3.97
N ASP A 115 -10.92 -23.16 5.25
CA ASP A 115 -9.95 -24.15 5.71
C ASP A 115 -10.50 -25.59 5.60
N ASP A 116 -9.69 -26.58 5.98
CA ASP A 116 -10.06 -27.99 6.00
C ASP A 116 -11.13 -28.35 7.05
N LYS A 117 -11.40 -27.44 7.98
CA LYS A 117 -12.39 -27.57 9.07
C LYS A 117 -13.69 -26.82 8.76
N GLY A 118 -13.78 -26.16 7.60
CA GLY A 118 -14.94 -25.37 7.19
C GLY A 118 -15.02 -23.97 7.79
N ASN A 119 -13.95 -23.45 8.41
CA ASN A 119 -13.87 -22.06 8.83
C ASN A 119 -13.60 -21.16 7.63
N THR A 120 -14.45 -20.15 7.43
CA THR A 120 -14.24 -19.14 6.38
C THR A 120 -13.36 -17.99 6.87
N TYR A 121 -12.31 -17.72 6.10
CA TYR A 121 -11.43 -16.57 6.25
C TYR A 121 -11.75 -15.51 5.20
N GLN A 122 -11.73 -14.24 5.61
CA GLN A 122 -11.72 -13.10 4.70
C GLN A 122 -10.28 -12.65 4.46
N PHE A 123 -10.00 -12.28 3.22
CA PHE A 123 -8.66 -12.06 2.71
C PHE A 123 -8.68 -10.81 1.82
N ASP A 124 -8.13 -9.69 2.30
CA ASP A 124 -8.06 -8.43 1.55
C ASP A 124 -6.70 -8.27 0.88
N CYS A 125 -6.67 -8.54 -0.43
CA CYS A 125 -5.48 -8.51 -1.28
C CYS A 125 -5.28 -7.20 -2.03
N SER A 126 -5.95 -6.12 -1.59
CA SER A 126 -5.90 -4.84 -2.28
C SER A 126 -4.45 -4.36 -2.48
N PRO A 127 -4.07 -3.98 -3.72
CA PRO A 127 -2.73 -3.51 -4.04
C PRO A 127 -2.54 -2.03 -3.71
N MET A 128 -3.27 -1.54 -2.72
CA MET A 128 -3.24 -0.17 -2.19
C MET A 128 -3.49 -0.20 -0.68
N VAL A 129 -3.05 0.86 0.01
CA VAL A 129 -3.37 1.05 1.42
C VAL A 129 -4.82 1.49 1.57
N GLY A 130 -5.60 0.73 2.34
CA GLY A 130 -7.03 0.87 2.54
C GLY A 130 -7.47 0.41 3.92
N TYR A 131 -8.77 0.48 4.20
CA TYR A 131 -9.32 -0.03 5.46
C TYR A 131 -9.10 -1.55 5.57
N LYS A 132 -8.38 -2.00 6.63
CA LYS A 132 -8.03 -3.41 6.86
C LYS A 132 -7.32 -4.09 5.67
N CYS A 133 -6.75 -3.31 4.75
CA CYS A 133 -6.05 -3.86 3.58
C CYS A 133 -4.89 -4.75 4.03
N GLY A 134 -4.65 -5.85 3.32
CA GLY A 134 -3.56 -6.74 3.68
C GLY A 134 -3.84 -7.66 4.86
N LYS A 135 -4.98 -7.55 5.56
CA LYS A 135 -5.28 -8.43 6.69
C LYS A 135 -6.01 -9.68 6.24
N VAL A 136 -5.67 -10.79 6.90
CA VAL A 136 -6.44 -12.04 6.87
C VAL A 136 -7.06 -12.25 8.24
N GLU A 137 -8.34 -12.59 8.30
CA GLU A 137 -9.00 -12.97 9.56
C GLU A 137 -10.15 -13.94 9.34
N ALA A 138 -10.39 -14.82 10.32
CA ALA A 138 -11.57 -15.66 10.31
C ALA A 138 -12.82 -14.79 10.48
N ILE A 139 -13.83 -14.95 9.61
CA ILE A 139 -15.08 -14.16 9.68
C ILE A 139 -15.75 -14.30 11.05
N ALA A 140 -15.69 -15.50 11.63
CA ALA A 140 -16.26 -15.80 12.93
C ALA A 140 -15.59 -15.03 14.09
N LYS A 141 -14.33 -14.60 13.92
CA LYS A 141 -13.57 -13.87 14.94
C LYS A 141 -13.71 -12.37 14.77
N GLU A 142 -13.46 -11.86 13.56
CA GLU A 142 -13.69 -10.46 13.23
C GLU A 142 -14.15 -10.37 11.79
N LYS A 143 -15.27 -9.67 11.59
CA LYS A 143 -15.82 -9.34 10.28
C LYS A 143 -15.40 -7.91 9.91
N PHE A 144 -14.72 -7.71 8.77
CA PHE A 144 -14.32 -6.36 8.33
C PHE A 144 -15.49 -5.61 7.68
N TYR A 145 -16.35 -6.34 6.96
CA TYR A 145 -17.47 -5.80 6.19
C TYR A 145 -18.77 -6.47 6.58
N GLU A 146 -19.89 -5.76 6.58
CA GLU A 146 -21.17 -6.34 7.01
C GLU A 146 -21.77 -7.32 6.00
N ASN A 147 -21.51 -7.15 4.70
CA ASN A 147 -22.05 -8.01 3.66
C ASN A 147 -20.99 -8.40 2.63
N TYR A 148 -21.09 -9.62 2.12
CA TYR A 148 -20.24 -10.17 1.06
C TYR A 148 -21.14 -10.81 0.00
N VAL A 149 -21.04 -10.34 -1.24
CA VAL A 149 -21.81 -10.90 -2.35
C VAL A 149 -20.84 -11.50 -3.36
N GLU A 150 -21.01 -12.78 -3.63
CA GLU A 150 -20.16 -13.53 -4.56
C GLU A 150 -20.29 -13.02 -6.00
N ILE A 151 -19.15 -12.83 -6.65
CA ILE A 151 -19.03 -12.50 -8.07
C ILE A 151 -19.04 -13.81 -8.85
N LYS A 152 -20.22 -14.23 -9.29
CA LYS A 152 -20.44 -15.41 -10.13
C LYS A 152 -21.52 -15.15 -11.17
N ASP A 153 -21.62 -16.05 -12.15
CA ASP A 153 -22.68 -16.05 -13.17
C ASP A 153 -22.85 -14.66 -13.82
N ASP A 154 -24.08 -14.16 -13.86
CA ASP A 154 -24.43 -12.86 -14.45
C ASP A 154 -23.67 -11.68 -13.84
N ILE A 155 -23.40 -11.70 -12.52
CA ILE A 155 -22.64 -10.64 -11.85
C ILE A 155 -21.21 -10.59 -12.39
N ALA A 156 -20.57 -11.76 -12.56
CA ALA A 156 -19.22 -11.85 -13.12
C ALA A 156 -19.17 -11.35 -14.56
N ILE A 157 -20.15 -11.71 -15.39
CA ILE A 157 -20.27 -11.23 -16.78
C ILE A 157 -20.37 -9.70 -16.81
N LEU A 158 -21.27 -9.13 -16.00
CA LEU A 158 -21.48 -7.68 -15.94
C LEU A 158 -20.25 -6.92 -15.42
N VAL A 159 -19.60 -7.40 -14.36
CA VAL A 159 -18.37 -6.79 -13.84
C VAL A 159 -17.28 -6.77 -14.91
N ASN A 160 -17.07 -7.90 -15.60
CA ASN A 160 -16.06 -7.99 -16.67
C ASN A 160 -16.36 -7.05 -17.84
N GLU A 161 -17.62 -7.01 -18.31
CA GLU A 161 -18.03 -6.12 -19.41
C GLU A 161 -17.91 -4.64 -19.01
N ILE A 162 -18.32 -4.26 -17.79
CA ILE A 162 -18.16 -2.90 -17.28
C ILE A 162 -16.69 -2.49 -17.24
N ARG A 163 -15.81 -3.35 -16.71
CA ARG A 163 -14.37 -3.07 -16.63
C ARG A 163 -13.75 -2.93 -18.02
N LYS A 164 -14.09 -3.83 -18.95
CA LYS A 164 -13.61 -3.79 -20.35
C LYS A 164 -14.02 -2.50 -21.06
N LEU A 165 -15.30 -2.12 -20.97
CA LEU A 165 -15.80 -0.88 -21.58
C LEU A 165 -15.20 0.36 -20.91
N THR A 166 -15.01 0.33 -19.59
CA THR A 166 -14.34 1.40 -18.84
C THR A 166 -12.90 1.62 -19.32
N PHE A 167 -12.13 0.55 -19.47
CA PHE A 167 -10.76 0.59 -20.00
C PHE A 167 -10.71 1.18 -21.42
N GLN A 168 -11.56 0.69 -22.32
CA GLN A 168 -11.64 1.19 -23.70
C GLN A 168 -11.93 2.69 -23.74
N ILE A 169 -12.91 3.14 -22.97
CA ILE A 169 -13.29 4.56 -22.90
C ILE A 169 -12.16 5.41 -22.31
N LYS A 170 -11.53 4.97 -21.22
CA LYS A 170 -10.44 5.71 -20.57
C LYS A 170 -9.23 5.91 -21.45
N ASN A 171 -8.98 4.96 -22.36
CA ASN A 171 -7.90 5.05 -23.34
C ASN A 171 -8.29 5.78 -24.63
N GLY A 172 -9.47 6.40 -24.68
CA GLY A 172 -9.93 7.12 -25.88
C GLY A 172 -10.39 6.22 -27.02
N ASN A 173 -10.50 4.91 -26.79
CA ASN A 173 -10.86 3.91 -27.79
C ASN A 173 -12.38 3.67 -27.77
N TYR A 174 -13.16 4.68 -28.15
CA TYR A 174 -14.63 4.58 -28.15
C TYR A 174 -15.29 5.34 -29.31
N ASP A 175 -16.44 4.83 -29.71
CA ASP A 175 -17.39 5.46 -30.63
C ASP A 175 -18.79 5.52 -30.00
N ASP A 176 -19.76 6.10 -30.72
CA ASP A 176 -21.13 6.23 -30.23
C ASP A 176 -21.79 4.87 -29.97
N LYS A 177 -21.39 3.82 -30.70
CA LYS A 177 -21.90 2.45 -30.50
C LYS A 177 -21.40 1.88 -29.18
N LEU A 178 -20.13 2.07 -28.85
CA LEU A 178 -19.55 1.63 -27.59
C LEU A 178 -20.15 2.39 -26.40
N ILE A 179 -20.34 3.71 -26.53
CA ILE A 179 -21.05 4.53 -25.52
C ILE A 179 -22.47 3.98 -25.29
N HIS A 180 -23.21 3.70 -26.37
CA HIS A 180 -24.55 3.15 -26.27
C HIS A 180 -24.55 1.77 -25.59
N ARG A 181 -23.62 0.89 -25.99
CA ARG A 181 -23.45 -0.43 -25.38
C ARG A 181 -23.13 -0.32 -23.90
N PHE A 182 -22.24 0.59 -23.51
CA PHE A 182 -21.89 0.78 -22.11
C PHE A 182 -23.09 1.26 -21.29
N SER A 183 -23.85 2.24 -21.80
CA SER A 183 -25.09 2.68 -21.18
C SER A 183 -26.12 1.54 -21.02
N GLN A 184 -26.23 0.62 -21.98
CA GLN A 184 -27.07 -0.57 -21.87
C GLN A 184 -26.60 -1.52 -20.77
N ILE A 185 -25.31 -1.87 -20.75
CA ILE A 185 -24.73 -2.74 -19.70
C ILE A 185 -24.95 -2.15 -18.30
N LEU A 186 -24.76 -0.83 -18.13
CA LEU A 186 -25.02 -0.17 -16.84
C LEU A 186 -26.50 -0.17 -16.45
N LYS A 187 -27.43 -0.23 -17.42
CA LYS A 187 -28.87 -0.41 -17.17
C LYS A 187 -29.20 -1.85 -16.81
N GLU A 188 -28.62 -2.83 -17.49
CA GLU A 188 -28.76 -4.26 -17.18
C GLU A 188 -28.29 -4.54 -15.75
N ALA A 189 -27.12 -3.99 -15.37
CA ALA A 189 -26.57 -4.07 -14.03
C ALA A 189 -27.46 -3.47 -12.93
N LYS A 190 -28.48 -2.66 -13.27
CA LYS A 190 -29.44 -2.11 -12.29
C LYS A 190 -30.22 -3.20 -11.56
N SER A 191 -30.41 -4.35 -12.20
CA SER A 191 -31.07 -5.52 -11.58
C SER A 191 -30.29 -6.07 -10.38
N TYR A 192 -29.01 -5.72 -10.26
CA TYR A 192 -28.11 -6.14 -9.19
C TYR A 192 -27.70 -4.92 -8.35
N GLU A 193 -28.35 -4.71 -7.20
CA GLU A 193 -28.06 -3.58 -6.31
C GLU A 193 -26.59 -3.49 -5.89
N ILE A 194 -25.95 -4.65 -5.71
CA ILE A 194 -24.52 -4.78 -5.39
C ILE A 194 -23.60 -4.10 -6.43
N LEU A 195 -24.06 -3.95 -7.68
CA LEU A 195 -23.31 -3.30 -8.75
C LEU A 195 -23.51 -1.78 -8.80
N SER A 196 -24.21 -1.18 -7.83
CA SER A 196 -24.41 0.27 -7.72
C SER A 196 -23.12 1.08 -7.78
N GLY A 197 -22.03 0.61 -7.17
CA GLY A 197 -20.71 1.26 -7.23
C GLY A 197 -20.13 1.29 -8.64
N PHE A 198 -20.13 0.15 -9.33
CA PHE A 198 -19.70 0.04 -10.73
C PHE A 198 -20.56 0.92 -11.65
N ARG A 199 -21.88 0.95 -11.40
CA ARG A 199 -22.82 1.77 -12.17
C ARG A 199 -22.56 3.27 -11.97
N PHE A 200 -22.32 3.69 -10.73
CA PHE A 200 -21.95 5.06 -10.41
C PHE A 200 -20.69 5.48 -11.17
N GLU A 201 -19.61 4.69 -11.08
CA GLU A 201 -18.37 5.00 -11.78
C GLU A 201 -18.54 5.05 -13.30
N GLY A 202 -19.30 4.11 -13.88
CA GLY A 202 -19.59 4.05 -15.31
C GLY A 202 -20.37 5.28 -15.81
N TYR A 203 -21.43 5.69 -15.12
CA TYR A 203 -22.20 6.88 -15.51
C TYR A 203 -21.41 8.17 -15.31
N MET A 204 -20.57 8.27 -14.28
CA MET A 204 -19.64 9.39 -14.10
C MET A 204 -18.58 9.46 -15.21
N LEU A 205 -18.21 8.33 -15.81
CA LEU A 205 -17.31 8.31 -16.97
C LEU A 205 -18.04 8.77 -18.23
N LEU A 206 -19.24 8.24 -18.48
CA LEU A 206 -20.08 8.63 -19.62
C LEU A 206 -20.40 10.14 -19.60
N SER A 207 -20.69 10.72 -18.43
CA SER A 207 -20.96 12.15 -18.33
C SER A 207 -19.75 13.03 -18.70
N LYS A 208 -18.52 12.56 -18.45
CA LYS A 208 -17.30 13.30 -18.75
C LYS A 208 -16.97 13.32 -20.24
N ILE A 209 -17.30 12.24 -20.95
CA ILE A 209 -16.99 12.10 -22.38
C ILE A 209 -18.13 12.58 -23.29
N SER A 210 -19.34 12.75 -22.74
CA SER A 210 -20.51 13.19 -23.51
C SER A 210 -20.30 14.59 -24.08
N LYS A 211 -20.51 14.73 -25.40
CA LYS A 211 -20.47 16.02 -26.10
C LYS A 211 -21.80 16.77 -26.02
N ASP A 212 -22.91 16.05 -25.85
CA ASP A 212 -24.23 16.62 -25.64
C ASP A 212 -24.44 16.94 -24.15
N LYS A 213 -24.78 18.20 -23.85
CA LYS A 213 -25.04 18.68 -22.49
C LYS A 213 -26.28 18.04 -21.86
N ILE A 214 -27.30 17.72 -22.65
CA ILE A 214 -28.52 17.07 -22.17
C ILE A 214 -28.20 15.62 -21.78
N GLU A 215 -27.44 14.90 -22.60
CA GLU A 215 -27.00 13.55 -22.26
C GLU A 215 -26.05 13.54 -21.07
N GLN A 216 -25.11 14.48 -21.02
CA GLN A 216 -24.23 14.68 -19.87
C GLN A 216 -25.02 14.85 -18.58
N PHE A 217 -26.05 15.71 -18.58
CA PHE A 217 -26.91 15.94 -17.42
C PHE A 217 -27.67 14.66 -17.03
N LYS A 218 -28.24 13.92 -17.99
CA LYS A 218 -28.92 12.64 -17.74
C LYS A 218 -27.99 11.60 -17.12
N PHE A 219 -26.75 11.50 -17.59
CA PHE A 219 -25.76 10.60 -17.02
C PHE A 219 -25.39 11.00 -15.58
N LEU A 220 -25.18 12.29 -15.31
CA LEU A 220 -24.93 12.78 -13.96
C LEU A 220 -26.11 12.49 -13.01
N GLU A 221 -27.34 12.75 -13.46
CA GLU A 221 -28.53 12.45 -12.67
C GLU A 221 -28.63 10.94 -12.37
N THR A 222 -28.38 10.10 -13.37
CA THR A 222 -28.40 8.64 -13.20
C THR A 222 -27.27 8.14 -12.29
N ALA A 223 -26.07 8.72 -12.39
CA ALA A 223 -24.97 8.44 -11.47
C ALA A 223 -25.39 8.75 -10.03
N ASN A 224 -25.98 9.93 -9.79
CA ASN A 224 -26.44 10.34 -8.46
C ASN A 224 -27.54 9.41 -7.90
N LEU A 225 -28.34 8.75 -8.74
CA LEU A 225 -29.29 7.72 -8.30
C LEU A 225 -28.59 6.41 -7.89
N CYS A 226 -27.40 6.13 -8.41
CA CYS A 226 -26.60 4.96 -8.02
C CYS A 226 -25.83 5.21 -6.72
N ASN A 227 -25.64 6.47 -6.32
CA ASN A 227 -25.02 6.85 -5.06
C ASN A 227 -25.76 8.07 -4.46
N PRO A 228 -26.83 7.85 -3.68
CA PRO A 228 -27.68 8.94 -3.18
C PRO A 228 -26.93 9.93 -2.28
N TYR A 229 -25.80 9.51 -1.70
CA TYR A 229 -24.92 10.37 -0.90
C TYR A 229 -24.26 11.47 -1.73
N PHE A 230 -24.23 11.42 -3.06
CA PHE A 230 -23.73 12.53 -3.87
C PHE A 230 -24.76 13.65 -4.12
N LYS A 231 -26.05 13.41 -3.85
CA LYS A 231 -27.13 14.36 -4.17
C LYS A 231 -27.52 15.25 -2.98
N ASN A 232 -27.43 14.71 -1.77
CA ASN A 232 -27.98 15.35 -0.59
C ASN A 232 -26.86 15.79 0.36
N VAL A 233 -26.75 17.12 0.57
CA VAL A 233 -25.81 17.71 1.53
C VAL A 233 -25.98 17.09 2.92
N ASP A 234 -27.20 16.82 3.36
CA ASP A 234 -27.44 16.18 4.66
C ASP A 234 -26.90 14.76 4.71
N SER A 235 -26.99 14.01 3.60
CA SER A 235 -26.43 12.66 3.52
C SER A 235 -24.90 12.68 3.50
N ILE A 236 -24.28 13.66 2.81
CA ILE A 236 -22.83 13.89 2.88
C ILE A 236 -22.41 14.23 4.30
N LEU A 237 -23.08 15.18 4.94
CA LEU A 237 -22.82 15.59 6.32
C LEU A 237 -22.99 14.43 7.30
N TYR A 238 -24.02 13.61 7.12
CA TYR A 238 -24.25 12.43 7.94
C TYR A 238 -23.11 11.39 7.79
N ARG A 239 -22.73 11.05 6.55
CA ARG A 239 -21.60 10.15 6.28
C ARG A 239 -20.30 10.71 6.88
N ASN A 240 -20.03 11.99 6.67
CA ASN A 240 -18.84 12.65 7.18
C ASN A 240 -18.79 12.61 8.70
N LYS A 241 -19.92 12.88 9.37
CA LYS A 241 -20.03 12.78 10.83
C LYS A 241 -19.76 11.36 11.35
N LEU A 242 -20.27 10.33 10.68
CA LEU A 242 -19.97 8.94 11.05
C LEU A 242 -18.47 8.62 10.91
N LEU A 243 -17.85 9.07 9.81
CA LEU A 243 -16.41 8.91 9.58
C LEU A 243 -15.59 9.66 10.63
N GLU A 244 -15.94 10.91 10.94
CA GLU A 244 -15.26 11.72 11.96
C GLU A 244 -15.34 11.09 13.35
N ASN A 245 -16.51 10.57 13.73
CA ASN A 245 -16.68 9.84 14.99
C ASN A 245 -15.78 8.59 15.04
N GLN A 246 -15.73 7.82 13.95
CA GLN A 246 -14.88 6.64 13.89
C GLN A 246 -13.38 6.98 13.93
N ILE A 247 -12.98 8.07 13.25
CA ILE A 247 -11.62 8.59 13.31
C ILE A 247 -11.26 9.01 14.74
N SER A 248 -12.19 9.67 15.46
CA SER A 248 -11.97 10.04 16.87
C SER A 248 -11.72 8.81 17.73
N PHE A 249 -12.57 7.78 17.61
CA PHE A 249 -12.41 6.53 18.35
C PHE A 249 -11.06 5.86 18.07
N TRP A 250 -10.65 5.75 16.81
CA TRP A 250 -9.34 5.17 16.48
C TRP A 250 -8.16 6.03 16.95
N ARG A 251 -8.31 7.35 16.97
CA ARG A 251 -7.28 8.26 17.48
C ARG A 251 -7.12 8.11 18.98
N GLU A 252 -8.21 7.98 19.73
CA GLU A 252 -8.17 7.69 21.17
C GLU A 252 -7.45 6.36 21.43
N GLU A 253 -7.86 5.28 20.76
CA GLU A 253 -7.18 3.98 20.88
C GLU A 253 -5.69 4.07 20.52
N LEU A 254 -5.35 4.78 19.45
CA LEU A 254 -3.96 4.95 19.03
C LEU A 254 -3.14 5.77 20.04
N GLN A 255 -3.73 6.83 20.62
CA GLN A 255 -3.09 7.64 21.66
C GLN A 255 -2.83 6.84 22.94
N ASP A 256 -3.72 5.91 23.27
CA ASP A 256 -3.53 5.00 24.40
C ASP A 256 -2.42 3.97 24.14
N LEU A 257 -2.26 3.52 22.88
CA LEU A 257 -1.25 2.53 22.50
C LEU A 257 0.16 3.13 22.32
N ILE A 258 0.30 4.35 21.80
CA ILE A 258 1.61 4.96 21.49
C ILE A 258 2.60 4.97 22.70
N PRO A 259 2.17 5.29 23.94
CA PRO A 259 3.05 5.24 25.11
C PRO A 259 3.51 3.82 25.47
N ILE A 260 2.76 2.80 25.07
CA ILE A 260 3.06 1.40 25.34
C ILE A 260 3.99 0.91 24.21
N ASP A 261 5.21 0.53 24.55
CA ASP A 261 6.26 0.15 23.58
C ASP A 261 6.05 -1.25 22.96
N GLN A 262 4.84 -1.52 22.50
CA GLN A 262 4.35 -2.81 22.01
C GLN A 262 3.23 -2.62 20.98
N ASP A 263 2.71 -3.72 20.42
CA ASP A 263 1.54 -3.74 19.52
C ASP A 263 1.66 -2.81 18.31
N TYR A 264 2.89 -2.65 17.80
CA TYR A 264 3.21 -1.75 16.69
C TYR A 264 2.40 -2.04 15.42
N GLU A 265 2.08 -3.31 15.15
CA GLU A 265 1.24 -3.70 14.02
C GLU A 265 -0.18 -3.11 14.14
N ARG A 266 -0.74 -3.08 15.36
CA ARG A 266 -2.05 -2.46 15.63
C ARG A 266 -1.97 -0.94 15.56
N GLN A 267 -0.91 -0.33 16.09
CA GLN A 267 -0.69 1.12 15.96
C GLN A 267 -0.64 1.54 14.48
N LEU A 268 0.07 0.78 13.65
CA LEU A 268 0.18 1.02 12.22
C LEU A 268 -1.16 0.83 11.50
N GLU A 269 -1.90 -0.23 11.83
CA GLU A 269 -3.23 -0.49 11.27
C GLU A 269 -4.22 0.66 11.58
N LEU A 270 -4.21 1.17 12.81
CA LEU A 270 -5.01 2.33 13.22
C LEU A 270 -4.60 3.58 12.44
N ALA A 271 -3.30 3.85 12.35
CA ALA A 271 -2.79 5.01 11.61
C ALA A 271 -3.19 4.97 10.13
N GLN A 272 -3.03 3.82 9.46
CA GLN A 272 -3.49 3.62 8.08
C GLN A 272 -5.00 3.85 7.98
N SER A 273 -5.80 3.27 8.88
CA SER A 273 -7.27 3.41 8.88
C SER A 273 -7.72 4.86 9.07
N ILE A 274 -7.06 5.60 9.97
CA ILE A 274 -7.31 7.03 10.21
C ILE A 274 -7.03 7.82 8.94
N VAL A 275 -5.86 7.65 8.34
CA VAL A 275 -5.45 8.43 7.15
C VAL A 275 -6.31 8.13 5.94
N GLN A 276 -6.65 6.85 5.69
CA GLN A 276 -7.52 6.51 4.57
C GLN A 276 -8.94 7.08 4.75
N SER A 277 -9.46 7.14 5.97
CA SER A 277 -10.74 7.79 6.24
C SER A 277 -10.66 9.33 6.13
N LEU A 278 -9.55 9.94 6.55
CA LEU A 278 -9.31 11.37 6.36
C LEU A 278 -9.23 11.75 4.87
N LYS A 279 -8.62 10.92 4.02
CA LYS A 279 -8.59 11.12 2.56
C LYS A 279 -9.98 11.17 1.94
N ILE A 280 -10.94 10.41 2.47
CA ILE A 280 -12.33 10.45 2.02
C ILE A 280 -12.96 11.82 2.31
N LEU A 281 -12.65 12.40 3.48
CA LEU A 281 -13.15 13.71 3.90
C LEU A 281 -12.44 14.85 3.16
N ASN A 282 -11.13 14.72 2.96
CA ASN A 282 -10.29 15.68 2.27
C ASN A 282 -9.15 14.99 1.50
N PRO A 283 -9.20 14.96 0.16
CA PRO A 283 -8.17 14.34 -0.67
C PRO A 283 -6.76 14.95 -0.51
N SER A 284 -6.61 16.15 0.09
CA SER A 284 -5.30 16.77 0.33
C SER A 284 -4.44 16.01 1.35
N TYR A 285 -5.02 15.04 2.06
CA TYR A 285 -4.25 14.12 2.91
C TYR A 285 -3.48 13.08 2.10
N GLU A 286 -3.70 12.91 0.79
CA GLU A 286 -2.84 12.04 -0.02
C GLU A 286 -1.52 12.75 -0.40
N ARG A 287 -0.44 11.97 -0.45
CA ARG A 287 0.88 12.41 -0.87
C ARG A 287 1.23 11.78 -2.21
N TYR A 288 2.11 12.43 -2.95
CA TYR A 288 2.45 12.03 -4.31
C TYR A 288 3.95 11.94 -4.51
N LEU A 289 4.36 10.91 -5.23
CA LEU A 289 5.68 10.71 -5.79
C LEU A 289 5.62 11.08 -7.27
N ASN A 290 6.40 12.08 -7.70
CA ASN A 290 6.53 12.38 -9.12
C ASN A 290 7.70 11.57 -9.71
N ILE A 291 7.41 10.73 -10.72
CA ILE A 291 8.43 10.03 -11.50
C ILE A 291 8.15 10.31 -12.97
N ASP A 292 9.12 10.90 -13.66
CA ASP A 292 9.07 11.17 -15.10
C ASP A 292 7.76 11.88 -15.52
N GLY A 293 7.30 12.85 -14.71
CA GLY A 293 6.08 13.62 -14.94
C GLY A 293 4.77 12.94 -14.51
N LYS A 294 4.81 11.70 -14.00
CA LYS A 294 3.64 10.99 -13.46
C LYS A 294 3.58 11.13 -11.94
N ASN A 295 2.43 11.55 -11.43
CA ASN A 295 2.17 11.57 -9.99
C ASN A 295 1.59 10.22 -9.55
N ILE A 296 2.30 9.52 -8.67
CA ILE A 296 1.91 8.25 -8.06
C ILE A 296 1.53 8.53 -6.61
N GLU A 297 0.32 8.16 -6.20
CA GLU A 297 -0.12 8.30 -4.80
C GLU A 297 0.73 7.40 -3.89
N PHE A 298 1.09 7.89 -2.70
CA PHE A 298 1.89 7.11 -1.76
C PHE A 298 1.19 5.81 -1.36
N SER A 299 -0.14 5.84 -1.23
CA SER A 299 -0.94 4.66 -0.93
C SER A 299 -0.92 3.57 -2.02
N TYR A 300 -0.39 3.85 -3.21
CA TYR A 300 -0.26 2.90 -4.34
C TYR A 300 1.17 2.41 -4.55
N ILE A 301 2.12 2.87 -3.75
CA ILE A 301 3.52 2.49 -3.88
C ILE A 301 3.71 1.05 -3.39
N SER A 302 4.17 0.18 -4.29
CA SER A 302 4.50 -1.22 -4.02
C SER A 302 5.98 -1.52 -4.28
N PRO A 303 6.55 -2.59 -3.67
CA PRO A 303 7.90 -3.06 -4.00
C PRO A 303 8.12 -3.30 -5.49
N ARG A 304 7.13 -3.81 -6.22
CA ARG A 304 7.26 -4.04 -7.66
C ARG A 304 7.53 -2.76 -8.46
N LEU A 305 6.95 -1.62 -8.05
CA LEU A 305 7.23 -0.33 -8.70
C LEU A 305 8.73 0.00 -8.67
N PHE A 306 9.39 -0.20 -7.52
CA PHE A 306 10.83 0.01 -7.39
C PHE A 306 11.63 -1.00 -8.20
N TYR A 307 11.20 -2.27 -8.18
CA TYR A 307 11.84 -3.34 -8.93
C TYR A 307 11.85 -3.07 -10.44
N GLU A 308 10.70 -2.75 -11.04
CA GLU A 308 10.60 -2.52 -12.50
C GLU A 308 11.32 -1.25 -12.94
N LEU A 309 11.29 -0.20 -12.12
CA LEU A 309 11.96 1.06 -12.43
C LEU A 309 13.46 1.05 -12.08
N GLY A 310 13.94 0.02 -11.37
CA GLY A 310 15.31 -0.09 -10.89
C GLY A 310 15.68 1.03 -9.92
N LEU A 311 14.75 1.36 -9.00
CA LEU A 311 14.89 2.45 -8.04
C LEU A 311 15.42 1.92 -6.71
N ASN A 312 16.38 2.66 -6.14
CA ASN A 312 16.88 2.45 -4.79
C ASN A 312 16.80 3.74 -3.98
N VAL A 313 16.82 3.60 -2.65
CA VAL A 313 16.76 4.73 -1.72
C VAL A 313 18.14 4.99 -1.16
N VAL A 314 18.52 6.27 -1.12
CA VAL A 314 19.58 6.77 -0.27
C VAL A 314 18.95 7.66 0.80
N LEU A 315 19.20 7.34 2.07
CA LEU A 315 18.72 8.07 3.23
C LEU A 315 19.90 8.70 3.96
N LEU A 316 20.05 10.02 3.86
CA LEU A 316 20.95 10.79 4.72
C LEU A 316 20.33 10.90 6.11
N LYS A 317 21.06 10.39 7.10
CA LYS A 317 20.66 10.39 8.50
C LYS A 317 21.03 11.71 9.19
N PRO A 318 20.45 12.04 10.35
CA PRO A 318 20.78 13.28 11.06
C PRO A 318 22.27 13.41 11.41
N SER A 319 22.96 12.28 11.60
CA SER A 319 24.41 12.26 11.79
C SER A 319 25.19 12.91 10.64
N SER A 320 24.73 12.78 9.38
CA SER A 320 25.39 13.46 8.26
C SER A 320 25.21 14.97 8.28
N PHE A 321 24.04 15.46 8.71
CA PHE A 321 23.76 16.87 8.92
C PHE A 321 24.57 17.42 10.09
N LYS A 322 24.68 16.66 11.19
CA LYS A 322 25.43 17.05 12.37
C LYS A 322 26.92 17.27 12.07
N LEU A 323 27.49 16.48 11.16
CA LEU A 323 28.87 16.66 10.68
C LEU A 323 29.01 17.67 9.53
N GLY A 324 27.92 18.17 8.96
CA GLY A 324 27.97 19.09 7.82
C GLY A 324 28.47 18.45 6.52
N VAL A 325 28.31 17.13 6.33
CA VAL A 325 28.84 16.38 5.18
C VAL A 325 27.78 15.96 4.15
N THR A 326 26.56 16.51 4.26
CA THR A 326 25.42 16.11 3.41
C THR A 326 25.65 16.39 1.93
N ALA A 327 26.21 17.57 1.59
CA ALA A 327 26.53 17.92 0.21
C ALA A 327 27.54 16.94 -0.41
N THR A 328 28.61 16.63 0.32
CA THR A 328 29.63 15.66 -0.11
C THR A 328 29.04 14.28 -0.35
N ILE A 329 28.17 13.79 0.55
CA ILE A 329 27.51 12.50 0.36
C ILE A 329 26.57 12.56 -0.86
N LYS A 330 25.77 13.61 -1.00
CA LYS A 330 24.83 13.77 -2.13
C LYS A 330 25.57 13.75 -3.47
N GLU A 331 26.66 14.53 -3.59
CA GLU A 331 27.49 14.57 -4.80
C GLU A 331 28.07 13.20 -5.17
N ARG A 332 28.49 12.41 -4.19
CA ARG A 332 29.07 11.06 -4.40
C ARG A 332 28.05 10.02 -4.85
N PHE A 333 26.77 10.22 -4.55
CA PHE A 333 25.69 9.37 -5.05
C PHE A 333 25.16 9.84 -6.40
N LEU A 334 25.04 11.16 -6.63
CA LEU A 334 24.38 11.75 -7.80
C LEU A 334 25.35 12.29 -8.87
N ASP A 335 26.47 11.60 -9.14
CA ASP A 335 27.56 12.05 -10.03
C ASP A 335 27.09 12.89 -11.25
N LYS A 336 27.84 13.97 -11.54
CA LYS A 336 27.63 15.03 -12.55
C LYS A 336 26.59 14.72 -13.66
N GLY A 337 25.31 14.94 -13.37
CA GLY A 337 24.25 15.05 -14.37
C GLY A 337 23.05 14.12 -14.18
N ALA A 338 23.16 13.07 -13.37
CA ALA A 338 22.01 12.25 -13.00
C ALA A 338 21.41 12.78 -11.69
N GLY A 339 20.41 13.66 -11.81
CA GLY A 339 19.66 14.14 -10.65
C GLY A 339 18.95 13.01 -9.90
N SER A 340 18.57 13.30 -8.66
CA SER A 340 17.60 12.45 -7.93
C SER A 340 16.29 12.39 -8.71
N ILE A 341 15.62 11.25 -8.64
CA ILE A 341 14.34 11.03 -9.32
C ILE A 341 13.20 11.65 -8.51
N ALA A 342 13.28 11.49 -7.20
CA ALA A 342 12.43 12.14 -6.22
C ALA A 342 13.19 12.26 -4.91
N GLU A 343 12.84 13.25 -4.10
CA GLU A 343 13.51 13.53 -2.84
C GLU A 343 12.60 14.26 -1.86
N TYR A 344 12.81 14.04 -0.57
CA TYR A 344 12.12 14.80 0.47
C TYR A 344 12.95 14.87 1.76
N TYR A 345 12.74 15.95 2.51
CA TYR A 345 13.25 16.11 3.87
C TYR A 345 12.22 15.59 4.88
N SER A 346 12.70 15.01 5.97
CA SER A 346 11.86 14.50 7.05
C SER A 346 12.60 14.51 8.39
N ASN A 347 11.93 14.06 9.45
CA ASN A 347 12.53 13.78 10.75
C ASN A 347 11.90 12.50 11.31
N ILE A 348 12.52 11.35 11.01
CA ILE A 348 11.90 10.05 11.33
C ILE A 348 12.05 9.65 12.80
N GLY A 349 12.88 10.37 13.56
CA GLY A 349 12.96 10.27 15.02
C GLY A 349 11.95 11.14 15.77
N GLN A 350 10.99 11.75 15.07
CA GLN A 350 9.87 12.48 15.67
C GLN A 350 8.54 11.82 15.29
N PRO A 351 7.50 11.90 16.14
CA PRO A 351 6.15 11.47 15.81
C PRO A 351 5.63 12.07 14.51
N THR A 352 4.83 11.32 13.74
CA THR A 352 4.14 11.86 12.57
C THR A 352 3.11 12.91 12.99
N GLU A 353 2.97 13.97 12.21
CA GLU A 353 2.03 15.06 12.51
C GLU A 353 0.57 14.60 12.51
N LEU A 354 0.23 13.64 11.65
CA LEU A 354 -1.17 13.27 11.40
C LEU A 354 -1.72 12.26 12.40
N THR A 355 -0.88 11.35 12.89
CA THR A 355 -1.32 10.21 13.72
C THR A 355 -0.53 10.06 15.01
N GLY A 356 0.61 10.75 15.17
CA GLY A 356 1.43 10.67 16.37
C GLY A 356 2.28 9.40 16.49
N ILE A 357 2.17 8.47 15.54
CA ILE A 357 3.02 7.27 15.54
C ILE A 357 4.48 7.64 15.33
N LYS A 358 5.37 6.87 15.95
CA LYS A 358 6.82 7.09 15.90
C LYS A 358 7.43 6.31 14.72
N PRO A 359 7.83 6.97 13.62
CA PRO A 359 8.18 6.28 12.38
C PRO A 359 9.30 5.26 12.56
N MET A 360 10.36 5.59 13.30
CA MET A 360 11.44 4.65 13.58
C MET A 360 10.97 3.33 14.20
N ARG A 361 9.98 3.37 15.09
CA ARG A 361 9.41 2.17 15.73
C ARG A 361 8.58 1.34 14.75
N MET A 362 7.99 1.94 13.73
CA MET A 362 7.24 1.19 12.70
C MET A 362 8.16 0.56 11.68
N PHE A 363 9.27 1.24 11.38
CA PHE A 363 10.16 0.94 10.28
C PHE A 363 11.26 -0.09 10.60
N HIS A 364 11.72 -0.20 11.85
CA HIS A 364 12.88 -1.03 12.18
C HIS A 364 12.63 -1.91 13.43
N PRO A 365 13.04 -3.20 13.44
CA PRO A 365 12.97 -4.13 14.59
C PRO A 365 13.41 -3.53 15.94
N HIS A 366 14.54 -2.82 15.91
CA HIS A 366 15.09 -2.09 17.05
C HIS A 366 14.86 -0.58 17.01
N GLY A 367 13.79 -0.15 16.33
CA GLY A 367 13.48 1.26 16.11
C GLY A 367 13.40 2.10 17.37
N TYR A 368 12.89 1.53 18.46
CA TYR A 368 12.82 2.16 19.78
C TYR A 368 14.20 2.58 20.32
N LYS A 369 15.26 1.85 20.00
CA LYS A 369 16.65 2.20 20.38
C LYS A 369 17.20 3.35 19.55
N TYR A 370 16.71 3.51 18.32
CA TYR A 370 17.30 4.40 17.32
C TYR A 370 16.56 5.73 17.21
N GLU A 371 15.38 5.85 17.81
CA GLU A 371 14.51 7.04 17.75
C GLU A 371 15.29 8.33 18.00
N ARG A 372 16.02 8.42 19.12
CA ARG A 372 16.83 9.60 19.47
C ARG A 372 17.93 9.87 18.44
N SER A 373 18.66 8.84 18.01
CA SER A 373 19.72 8.98 16.99
C SER A 373 19.19 9.37 15.60
N MET A 374 17.88 9.22 15.39
CA MET A 374 17.19 9.63 14.17
C MET A 374 16.38 10.90 14.36
N THR A 375 16.43 11.53 15.54
CA THR A 375 15.91 12.87 15.77
C THR A 375 16.81 13.90 15.09
N GLY A 376 16.23 14.65 14.16
CA GLY A 376 16.89 15.69 13.38
C GLY A 376 16.60 15.55 11.89
N PRO A 377 17.18 16.43 11.05
CA PRO A 377 16.95 16.39 9.60
C PRO A 377 17.39 15.05 9.01
N CYS A 378 16.47 14.42 8.29
CA CYS A 378 16.69 13.28 7.43
C CYS A 378 16.40 13.70 5.99
N TYR A 379 17.08 13.08 5.04
CA TYR A 379 16.84 13.37 3.63
C TYR A 379 16.89 12.09 2.80
N ALA A 380 15.75 11.71 2.24
CA ALA A 380 15.60 10.53 1.41
C ALA A 380 15.53 10.95 -0.05
N PHE A 381 16.23 10.24 -0.92
CA PHE A 381 16.12 10.43 -2.36
C PHE A 381 16.23 9.11 -3.13
N LEU A 382 15.59 9.10 -4.30
CA LEU A 382 15.57 7.97 -5.22
C LEU A 382 16.63 8.10 -6.30
N ILE A 383 17.29 6.99 -6.59
CA ILE A 383 18.33 6.88 -7.62
C ILE A 383 18.16 5.59 -8.44
N LYS A 384 18.48 5.67 -9.73
CA LYS A 384 18.58 4.51 -10.65
C LYS A 384 20.01 3.97 -10.65
N GLU A 385 20.39 3.26 -9.59
CA GLU A 385 21.69 2.61 -9.45
C GLU A 385 21.51 1.27 -8.73
N ASP A 386 22.34 0.27 -9.04
CA ASP A 386 22.23 -1.05 -8.42
C ASP A 386 22.63 -1.03 -6.93
N ALA A 387 21.97 -1.86 -6.13
CA ALA A 387 22.14 -1.88 -4.68
C ALA A 387 23.58 -2.22 -4.24
N GLN A 388 24.29 -3.04 -5.01
CA GLN A 388 25.67 -3.43 -4.69
C GLN A 388 26.63 -2.25 -4.86
N THR A 389 26.49 -1.48 -5.94
CA THR A 389 27.25 -0.26 -6.15
C THR A 389 26.95 0.78 -5.06
N LEU A 390 25.67 0.97 -4.71
CA LEU A 390 25.28 1.85 -3.61
C LEU A 390 25.87 1.41 -2.26
N LEU A 391 25.91 0.11 -1.99
CA LEU A 391 26.52 -0.46 -0.79
C LEU A 391 28.03 -0.18 -0.71
N VAL A 392 28.75 -0.28 -1.84
CA VAL A 392 30.18 0.05 -1.92
C VAL A 392 30.39 1.54 -1.62
N LYS A 393 29.63 2.43 -2.28
CA LYS A 393 29.68 3.89 -2.02
C LYS A 393 29.38 4.22 -0.55
N LYS A 394 28.31 3.64 0.01
CA LYS A 394 27.92 3.77 1.43
C LYS A 394 29.06 3.40 2.38
N ARG A 395 29.70 2.24 2.16
CA ARG A 395 30.80 1.75 3.02
C ARG A 395 32.04 2.64 2.93
N ALA A 396 32.39 3.09 1.72
CA ALA A 396 33.51 4.01 1.51
C ALA A 396 33.30 5.34 2.25
N LEU A 397 32.14 5.97 2.08
CA LEU A 397 31.78 7.23 2.72
C LEU A 397 31.78 7.15 4.24
N ARG A 398 31.21 6.09 4.82
CA ARG A 398 31.22 5.88 6.27
C ARG A 398 32.63 5.78 6.84
N LYS A 399 33.53 5.08 6.12
CA LYS A 399 34.93 4.93 6.52
C LYS A 399 35.73 6.23 6.39
N GLU A 400 35.49 6.99 5.33
CA GLU A 400 36.16 8.26 5.05
C GLU A 400 35.72 9.36 6.03
N LEU A 401 34.42 9.51 6.25
CA LEU A 401 33.84 10.68 6.92
C LEU A 401 33.56 10.45 8.42
N GLY A 402 33.35 9.20 8.86
CA GLY A 402 32.87 8.89 10.21
C GLY A 402 33.92 8.33 11.18
N LYS A 403 35.12 7.96 10.71
CA LYS A 403 36.07 7.15 11.50
C LYS A 403 36.60 7.85 12.75
N ASN A 404 36.78 9.17 12.70
CA ASN A 404 37.45 9.92 13.76
C ASN A 404 36.54 10.33 14.93
N ILE A 405 35.22 10.12 14.81
CA ILE A 405 34.24 10.54 15.83
C ILE A 405 33.60 9.36 16.57
N VAL A 406 33.89 8.12 16.17
CA VAL A 406 33.36 6.91 16.81
C VAL A 406 33.65 6.92 18.31
N ASN A 407 32.65 6.59 19.12
CA ASN A 407 32.68 6.57 20.59
C ASN A 407 32.90 7.92 21.27
N HIS A 408 32.83 9.04 20.55
CA HIS A 408 32.85 10.37 21.15
C HIS A 408 31.42 10.84 21.45
N ASN A 409 31.28 11.66 22.48
CA ASN A 409 30.04 12.36 22.76
C ASN A 409 29.88 13.56 21.81
N VAL A 410 28.68 13.69 21.26
CA VAL A 410 28.32 14.80 20.39
C VAL A 410 27.03 15.40 20.90
N MET A 411 26.99 16.73 21.03
CA MET A 411 25.78 17.45 21.37
C MET A 411 24.72 17.20 20.30
N TRP A 412 23.55 16.66 20.64
CA TRP A 412 22.57 16.22 19.66
C TRP A 412 21.52 17.31 19.35
N TYR A 413 20.46 16.95 18.62
CA TYR A 413 19.40 17.90 18.20
C TYR A 413 18.41 18.24 19.32
N ASP A 414 18.35 17.41 20.37
CA ASP A 414 17.53 17.62 21.56
C ASP A 414 18.26 18.47 22.63
N GLY A 415 19.49 18.90 22.37
CA GLY A 415 20.30 19.66 23.32
C GLY A 415 21.04 18.80 24.35
N GLU A 416 21.01 17.47 24.20
CA GLU A 416 21.68 16.52 25.08
C GLU A 416 22.80 15.76 24.33
N GLU A 417 23.80 15.25 25.04
CA GLU A 417 24.88 14.48 24.40
C GLU A 417 24.41 13.08 23.97
N ILE A 418 24.92 12.60 22.83
CA ILE A 418 24.80 11.21 22.39
C ILE A 418 26.17 10.64 22.06
N VAL A 419 26.39 9.38 22.38
CA VAL A 419 27.60 8.64 21.96
C VAL A 419 27.48 8.33 20.47
N TRP A 420 28.52 8.65 19.71
CA TRP A 420 28.57 8.32 18.30
C TRP A 420 28.76 6.80 18.09
N ASP A 421 27.69 6.12 17.72
CA ASP A 421 27.64 4.69 17.47
C ASP A 421 27.83 4.38 15.96
N PRO A 422 28.82 3.55 15.58
CA PRO A 422 29.13 3.26 14.17
C PRO A 422 28.05 2.44 13.44
N ILE A 423 27.08 1.87 14.16
CA ILE A 423 25.93 1.14 13.63
C ILE A 423 24.72 2.06 13.53
N ILE A 424 24.50 2.94 14.51
CA ILE A 424 23.28 3.77 14.57
C ILE A 424 23.51 5.12 13.87
N THR A 425 24.54 5.88 14.26
CA THR A 425 24.86 7.23 13.75
C THR A 425 25.78 7.19 12.53
N ASN A 426 25.50 6.29 11.59
CA ASN A 426 26.38 5.97 10.46
C ASN A 426 26.11 6.74 9.17
N LEU A 427 25.80 8.03 9.28
CA LEU A 427 25.71 9.06 8.23
C LEU A 427 24.63 8.84 7.15
N VAL A 428 24.67 7.72 6.46
CA VAL A 428 23.86 7.43 5.29
C VAL A 428 23.46 5.97 5.29
N HIS A 429 22.24 5.68 4.87
CA HIS A 429 21.72 4.34 4.62
C HIS A 429 21.36 4.20 3.14
N THR A 430 21.51 2.99 2.60
CA THR A 430 21.09 2.60 1.24
C THR A 430 20.39 1.27 1.34
N THR A 431 19.37 1.07 0.51
CA THR A 431 18.55 -0.14 0.48
C THR A 431 19.22 -1.26 -0.28
N ASP A 432 18.95 -2.49 0.15
CA ASP A 432 19.58 -3.67 -0.43
C ASP A 432 18.73 -4.27 -1.59
N ASP A 433 17.41 -4.03 -1.57
CA ASP A 433 16.48 -4.51 -2.60
C ASP A 433 15.21 -3.64 -2.75
N ALA A 434 14.30 -4.03 -3.65
CA ALA A 434 13.08 -3.27 -3.95
C ALA A 434 12.04 -3.30 -2.81
N CYS A 435 11.99 -4.36 -2.00
CA CYS A 435 11.13 -4.44 -0.83
C CYS A 435 11.60 -3.43 0.23
N GLU A 436 12.91 -3.39 0.50
CA GLU A 436 13.49 -2.37 1.38
C GLU A 436 13.36 -0.97 0.77
N ALA A 437 13.60 -0.78 -0.53
CA ALA A 437 13.42 0.51 -1.21
C ALA A 437 12.02 1.09 -0.97
N SER A 438 10.98 0.28 -1.14
CA SER A 438 9.60 0.70 -0.92
C SER A 438 9.33 1.12 0.52
N MET A 439 9.80 0.33 1.49
CA MET A 439 9.57 0.65 2.90
C MET A 439 10.39 1.87 3.34
N HIS A 440 11.65 1.97 2.92
CA HIS A 440 12.57 3.04 3.32
C HIS A 440 12.21 4.38 2.68
N TYR A 441 11.70 4.40 1.45
CA TYR A 441 11.24 5.65 0.84
C TYR A 441 9.98 6.20 1.53
N LEU A 442 9.19 5.33 2.16
CA LEU A 442 8.00 5.73 2.92
C LEU A 442 8.24 5.75 4.43
N SER A 443 9.49 5.70 4.89
CA SER A 443 9.79 5.55 6.32
C SER A 443 9.34 6.72 7.17
N ALA A 444 9.12 7.90 6.58
CA ALA A 444 8.57 9.08 7.25
C ALA A 444 7.03 9.12 7.24
N TYR A 445 6.40 8.21 6.49
CA TYR A 445 4.97 8.14 6.22
C TYR A 445 4.47 6.69 6.36
N PRO A 446 4.72 6.01 7.50
CA PRO A 446 4.35 4.61 7.70
C PRO A 446 2.85 4.33 7.45
N GLU A 447 1.99 5.30 7.70
CA GLU A 447 0.55 5.24 7.45
C GLU A 447 0.14 5.15 5.95
N TYR A 448 1.11 5.28 5.03
CA TYR A 448 0.92 5.05 3.59
C TYR A 448 1.67 3.81 3.08
N GLN A 449 2.36 3.06 3.94
CA GLN A 449 3.14 1.90 3.52
C GLN A 449 2.24 0.71 3.17
N LEU A 450 2.29 0.28 1.90
CA LEU A 450 1.71 -0.99 1.48
C LEU A 450 2.50 -2.18 2.07
N MET A 451 3.83 -2.05 2.04
CA MET A 451 4.81 -3.02 2.56
C MET A 451 5.38 -2.52 3.89
N THR A 452 5.33 -3.37 4.92
CA THR A 452 5.77 -3.04 6.29
C THR A 452 6.73 -4.11 6.80
N ARG A 453 7.44 -3.85 7.91
CA ARG A 453 8.34 -4.84 8.52
C ARG A 453 7.64 -6.10 9.04
N PHE A 454 6.32 -6.03 9.22
CA PHE A 454 5.48 -7.14 9.70
C PHE A 454 4.99 -8.05 8.56
N MET A 455 5.39 -7.78 7.32
CA MET A 455 4.99 -8.56 6.14
C MET A 455 6.13 -9.44 5.63
N TYR A 456 5.78 -10.56 4.99
CA TYR A 456 6.79 -11.44 4.36
C TYR A 456 7.25 -10.91 3.00
N PRO A 457 8.52 -10.48 2.85
CA PRO A 457 8.98 -9.84 1.63
C PRO A 457 9.06 -10.83 0.47
N ASN A 458 8.49 -10.49 -0.69
CA ASN A 458 8.49 -11.37 -1.85
C ASN A 458 9.92 -11.66 -2.35
N PRO A 459 10.42 -12.92 -2.30
CA PRO A 459 11.79 -13.27 -2.67
C PRO A 459 12.12 -13.02 -4.15
N ARG A 460 11.11 -12.89 -5.03
CA ARG A 460 11.32 -12.53 -6.44
C ARG A 460 11.67 -11.05 -6.62
N LEU A 461 11.20 -10.17 -5.73
CA LEU A 461 11.47 -8.73 -5.76
C LEU A 461 12.75 -8.35 -5.00
N ARG A 462 13.29 -9.30 -4.22
CA ARG A 462 14.58 -9.15 -3.54
C ARG A 462 15.81 -9.43 -4.41
N LYS A 463 15.60 -9.94 -5.62
CA LYS A 463 16.69 -10.29 -6.56
C LYS A 463 17.11 -9.05 -7.35
N VAL A 464 18.40 -8.90 -7.61
CA VAL A 464 18.92 -7.85 -8.50
C VAL A 464 18.41 -8.10 -9.92
N VAL A 465 17.80 -7.08 -10.54
CA VAL A 465 17.44 -7.11 -11.97
C VAL A 465 18.72 -7.25 -12.79
N LYS A 466 18.94 -8.42 -13.39
CA LYS A 466 19.93 -8.55 -14.46
C LYS A 466 19.34 -7.83 -15.69
N ARG A 467 19.85 -6.64 -16.00
CA ARG A 467 19.52 -5.92 -17.23
C ARG A 467 20.32 -6.47 -18.40
#